data_AF-A0A1W9S464-F1
#
_entry.id   AF-A0A1W9S464-F1
#
_cell.length_a   1.000
_cell.length_b   1.000
_cell.length_c   1.000
_cell.angle_alpha   90.00
_cell.angle_beta   90.00
_cell.angle_gamma   90.00
#
_symmetry.space_group_name_H-M   'P 1'
#
loop_
_entity.id
_entity.type
_entity.pdbx_description
1 polymer ?
#
loop_
_entity_poly.entity_id
_entity_poly.type
_entity_poly.pdbx_seq_one_letter_code
_entity_poly.pdbx_strand_id
1 'polypeptide(L)'
;MKGKKINKWLFFPRFLIYFIIAYLLWHFTAPIANKALTFLGGNLVVLFDRVEFTKAIKAVGKYIVVAYEPAKEGKNLVLDYKGFTFNTVFLIALIMAVPNINYKLRLKILVLGLVILYPIQVSRLVIYIFNYYCQNIRRKDGTTIYPTFTHNAIGYANRVLIRIDGQIIPILIWASLFYYYKWHKV
;
A
#
# COMPACT_ATOMS: atom_id res chain seq x y z
N MET A 1 -17.13 37.02 8.19
CA MET A 1 -16.40 36.65 6.95
C MET A 1 -17.35 35.91 6.02
N LYS A 2 -17.65 36.45 4.82
CA LYS A 2 -18.52 35.79 3.82
C LYS A 2 -17.92 34.43 3.45
N GLY A 3 -18.59 33.34 3.81
CA GLY A 3 -18.17 32.00 3.45
C GLY A 3 -18.11 31.88 1.92
N LYS A 4 -16.90 31.74 1.36
CA LYS A 4 -16.72 31.38 -0.05
C LYS A 4 -17.52 30.11 -0.29
N LYS A 5 -18.60 30.19 -1.09
CA LYS A 5 -19.35 29.01 -1.55
C LYS A 5 -18.33 28.03 -2.12
N ILE A 6 -18.15 26.90 -1.45
CA ILE A 6 -17.30 25.82 -1.94
C ILE A 6 -17.98 25.30 -3.20
N ASN A 7 -17.40 25.60 -4.37
CA ASN A 7 -17.87 25.01 -5.61
C ASN A 7 -17.44 23.55 -5.63
N LYS A 8 -18.33 22.68 -5.15
CA LYS A 8 -18.12 21.23 -5.03
C LYS A 8 -17.77 20.59 -6.38
N TRP A 9 -18.22 21.20 -7.48
CA TRP A 9 -17.94 20.74 -8.85
C TRP A 9 -16.47 20.87 -9.25
N LEU A 10 -15.70 21.73 -8.59
CA LEU A 10 -14.25 21.86 -8.85
C LEU A 10 -13.42 20.76 -8.16
N PHE A 11 -14.00 19.96 -7.27
CA PHE A 11 -13.25 18.90 -6.59
C PHE A 11 -12.77 17.83 -7.56
N PHE A 12 -13.64 17.30 -8.41
CA PHE A 12 -13.31 16.22 -9.35
C PHE A 12 -12.23 16.60 -10.36
N PRO A 13 -12.30 17.75 -11.06
CA PRO A 13 -11.22 18.18 -11.95
C PRO A 13 -9.89 18.38 -11.21
N ARG A 14 -9.92 18.98 -10.01
CA ARG A 14 -8.71 19.16 -9.19
C ARG A 14 -8.11 17.82 -8.75
N PHE A 15 -8.97 16.89 -8.33
CA PHE A 15 -8.56 15.55 -7.96
C PHE A 15 -7.85 14.85 -9.12
N LEU A 16 -8.42 14.90 -10.33
CA LEU A 16 -7.80 14.29 -11.50
C LEU A 16 -6.42 14.91 -11.80
N ILE A 17 -6.31 16.24 -11.76
CA ILE A 17 -5.04 16.95 -11.98
C ILE A 17 -4.00 16.53 -10.93
N TYR A 18 -4.36 16.57 -9.64
CA TYR A 18 -3.44 16.19 -8.57
C TYR A 18 -3.09 14.70 -8.59
N PHE A 19 -4.01 13.83 -9.03
CA PHE A 19 -3.73 12.42 -9.23
C PHE A 19 -2.67 12.21 -10.30
N ILE A 20 -2.79 12.87 -11.45
CA ILE A 20 -1.79 12.80 -12.53
C ILE A 20 -0.43 13.31 -12.02
N ILE A 21 -0.40 14.48 -11.36
CA ILE A 21 0.84 15.05 -10.83
C ILE A 21 1.47 14.11 -9.79
N ALA A 22 0.70 13.61 -8.84
CA ALA A 22 1.19 12.70 -7.80
C ALA A 22 1.70 11.37 -8.40
N TYR A 23 1.01 10.86 -9.43
CA TYR A 23 1.43 9.64 -10.14
C TYR A 23 2.75 9.82 -10.88
N LEU A 24 2.95 10.96 -11.53
CA LEU A 24 4.21 11.31 -12.19
C LEU A 24 5.34 11.50 -11.16
N LEU A 25 5.09 12.23 -10.06
CA LEU A 25 6.07 12.39 -8.98
C LEU A 25 6.45 11.05 -8.34
N TRP A 26 5.48 10.15 -8.22
CA TRP A 26 5.72 8.82 -7.69
C TRP A 26 6.75 8.04 -8.51
N HIS A 27 6.84 8.25 -9.83
CA HIS A 27 7.87 7.57 -10.63
C HIS A 27 9.30 7.85 -10.15
N PHE A 28 9.54 9.01 -9.54
CA PHE A 28 10.84 9.40 -9.01
C PHE A 28 11.03 9.00 -7.54
N THR A 29 9.96 9.01 -6.75
CA THR A 29 10.04 8.74 -5.30
C THR A 29 9.79 7.26 -4.93
N ALA A 30 9.19 6.48 -5.84
CA ALA A 30 8.91 5.05 -5.62
C ALA A 30 10.14 4.23 -5.21
N PRO A 31 11.34 4.40 -5.81
CA PRO A 31 12.50 3.60 -5.41
C PRO A 31 12.90 3.81 -3.94
N ILE A 32 12.75 5.04 -3.43
CA ILE A 32 13.09 5.38 -2.05
C ILE A 32 12.05 4.75 -1.10
N ALA A 33 10.77 4.94 -1.40
CA ALA A 33 9.68 4.38 -0.60
C ALA A 33 9.72 2.85 -0.57
N ASN A 34 9.98 2.19 -1.71
CA ASN A 34 10.12 0.75 -1.79
C ASN A 34 11.30 0.22 -0.99
N LYS A 35 12.45 0.90 -0.99
CA LYS A 35 13.58 0.54 -0.13
C LYS A 35 13.20 0.57 1.36
N ALA A 36 12.52 1.63 1.80
CA ALA A 36 12.08 1.75 3.19
C ALA A 36 11.08 0.65 3.58
N LEU A 37 10.14 0.31 2.71
CA LEU A 37 9.17 -0.77 2.93
C LEU A 37 9.83 -2.13 2.99
N THR A 38 10.73 -2.43 2.06
CA THR A 38 11.47 -3.69 2.04
C THR A 38 12.28 -3.86 3.31
N PHE A 39 12.89 -2.78 3.82
CA PHE A 39 13.63 -2.82 5.08
C PHE A 39 12.73 -3.20 6.26
N LEU A 40 11.63 -2.48 6.49
CA LEU A 40 10.75 -2.76 7.63
C LEU A 40 9.94 -4.05 7.46
N GLY A 41 9.38 -4.27 6.27
CA GLY A 41 8.63 -5.48 5.96
C GLY A 41 9.50 -6.72 6.02
N GLY A 42 10.75 -6.63 5.53
CA GLY A 42 11.74 -7.69 5.68
C GLY A 42 12.00 -8.03 7.14
N ASN A 43 12.29 -7.03 7.97
CA ASN A 43 12.52 -7.22 9.41
C ASN A 43 11.31 -7.83 10.13
N LEU A 44 10.08 -7.42 9.80
CA LEU A 44 8.88 -8.01 10.39
C LEU A 44 8.67 -9.46 9.96
N VAL A 45 8.94 -9.80 8.70
CA VAL A 45 8.85 -11.19 8.23
C VAL A 45 9.83 -12.09 9.00
N VAL A 46 11.05 -11.62 9.31
CA VAL A 46 12.01 -12.35 10.16
C VAL A 46 11.46 -12.61 11.56
N LEU A 47 10.73 -11.65 12.12
CA LEU A 47 10.16 -11.78 13.47
C LEU A 47 9.02 -12.79 13.52
N PHE A 48 8.24 -12.90 12.44
CA PHE A 48 7.11 -13.83 12.35
C PHE A 48 7.50 -15.24 11.88
N ASP A 49 8.64 -15.41 11.21
CA ASP A 49 9.06 -16.70 10.67
C ASP A 49 10.50 -17.07 11.06
N ARG A 50 10.68 -18.27 11.66
CA ARG A 50 12.00 -18.83 11.98
C ARG A 50 12.75 -19.36 10.75
N VAL A 51 12.14 -19.28 9.57
CA VAL A 51 12.66 -19.82 8.30
C VAL A 51 13.39 -18.72 7.50
N GLU A 52 14.29 -19.13 6.60
CA GLU A 52 15.22 -18.35 5.76
C GLU A 52 14.59 -17.34 4.77
N PHE A 53 13.46 -16.70 5.10
CA PHE A 53 12.77 -15.68 4.29
C PHE A 53 13.60 -14.41 4.04
N THR A 54 14.61 -14.16 4.86
CA THR A 54 15.44 -12.93 4.82
C THR A 54 16.12 -12.69 3.48
N LYS A 55 16.39 -13.75 2.70
CA LYS A 55 17.01 -13.60 1.38
C LYS A 55 16.03 -13.18 0.27
N ALA A 56 14.73 -13.18 0.57
CA ALA A 56 13.67 -13.09 -0.43
C ALA A 56 13.32 -11.66 -0.86
N ILE A 57 13.22 -10.70 0.07
CA ILE A 57 12.56 -9.43 -0.22
C ILE A 57 13.61 -8.41 -0.67
N LYS A 58 13.58 -8.01 -1.94
CA LYS A 58 14.50 -7.04 -2.55
C LYS A 58 13.72 -5.93 -3.25
N ALA A 59 14.06 -4.67 -2.96
CA ALA A 59 13.58 -3.56 -3.76
C ALA A 59 14.35 -3.52 -5.10
N VAL A 60 13.65 -3.63 -6.22
CA VAL A 60 14.20 -3.53 -7.58
C VAL A 60 13.54 -2.34 -8.28
N GLY A 61 14.19 -1.17 -8.18
CA GLY A 61 13.65 0.07 -8.73
C GLY A 61 12.27 0.39 -8.16
N LYS A 62 11.24 0.38 -9.01
CA LYS A 62 9.83 0.67 -8.65
C LYS A 62 9.08 -0.54 -8.08
N TYR A 63 9.74 -1.68 -7.94
CA TYR A 63 9.13 -2.94 -7.55
C TYR A 63 9.73 -3.47 -6.25
N ILE A 64 8.96 -4.26 -5.51
CA ILE A 64 9.44 -5.06 -4.38
C ILE A 64 9.28 -6.52 -4.76
N VAL A 65 10.42 -7.18 -4.97
CA VAL A 65 10.55 -8.57 -5.41
C VAL A 65 10.69 -9.47 -4.19
N VAL A 66 10.03 -10.63 -4.18
CA VAL A 66 10.11 -11.61 -3.09
C VAL A 66 10.51 -12.97 -3.68
N ALA A 67 11.78 -13.34 -3.54
CA ALA A 67 12.35 -14.58 -4.07
C ALA A 67 12.42 -15.70 -3.01
N TYR A 68 11.79 -16.85 -3.24
CA TYR A 68 11.84 -17.97 -2.29
C TYR A 68 12.71 -19.13 -2.82
N GLU A 69 13.55 -19.70 -1.94
CA GLU A 69 14.16 -21.02 -2.14
C GLU A 69 13.48 -22.06 -1.22
N PRO A 70 13.17 -23.29 -1.69
CA PRO A 70 13.41 -23.81 -3.03
C PRO A 70 12.18 -23.64 -3.94
N ALA A 71 12.23 -22.69 -4.88
CA ALA A 71 11.37 -22.74 -6.05
C ALA A 71 11.86 -23.87 -6.97
N LYS A 72 10.93 -24.68 -7.47
CA LYS A 72 11.13 -25.95 -8.20
C LYS A 72 12.08 -25.91 -9.42
N GLU A 73 12.58 -24.73 -9.84
CA GLU A 73 13.23 -24.56 -11.14
C GLU A 73 14.32 -23.45 -11.20
N GLY A 74 14.99 -23.13 -10.09
CA GLY A 74 16.12 -22.17 -10.13
C GLY A 74 15.78 -20.76 -10.64
N LYS A 75 14.50 -20.38 -10.65
CA LYS A 75 14.02 -19.05 -11.06
C LYS A 75 13.49 -18.30 -9.85
N ASN A 76 14.09 -17.15 -9.58
CA ASN A 76 13.59 -16.15 -8.64
C ASN A 76 12.16 -15.76 -9.06
N LEU A 77 11.17 -16.02 -8.21
CA LEU A 77 9.81 -15.53 -8.43
C LEU A 77 9.77 -14.03 -8.14
N VAL A 78 9.28 -13.27 -9.13
CA VAL A 78 9.24 -11.80 -9.08
C VAL A 78 7.82 -11.36 -8.77
N LEU A 79 7.55 -10.98 -7.52
CA LEU A 79 6.30 -10.28 -7.19
C LEU A 79 6.41 -8.83 -7.66
N ASP A 80 5.52 -8.43 -8.56
CA ASP A 80 5.40 -7.04 -9.01
C ASP A 80 4.41 -6.31 -8.10
N TYR A 81 4.92 -5.69 -7.03
CA TYR A 81 4.09 -5.00 -6.04
C TYR A 81 3.62 -3.62 -6.53
N LYS A 82 2.72 -3.57 -7.52
CA LYS A 82 2.09 -2.32 -8.03
C LYS A 82 1.12 -1.66 -7.04
N GLY A 83 0.69 -2.38 -6.01
CA GLY A 83 -0.38 -1.97 -5.10
C GLY A 83 -0.03 -0.78 -4.17
N PHE A 84 1.26 -0.55 -3.89
CA PHE A 84 1.70 0.55 -3.03
C PHE A 84 1.52 1.92 -3.67
N THR A 85 1.90 1.99 -4.95
CA THR A 85 1.84 3.18 -5.80
C THR A 85 0.47 3.84 -5.76
N PHE A 86 -0.58 3.03 -5.89
CA PHE A 86 -1.93 3.55 -6.02
C PHE A 86 -2.41 4.24 -4.74
N ASN A 87 -2.22 3.63 -3.56
CA ASN A 87 -2.74 4.16 -2.29
C ASN A 87 -2.14 5.52 -1.93
N THR A 88 -0.82 5.64 -2.05
CA THR A 88 -0.10 6.86 -1.73
C THR A 88 -0.49 7.99 -2.69
N VAL A 89 -0.51 7.70 -3.99
CA VAL A 89 -0.92 8.67 -5.02
C VAL A 89 -2.37 9.12 -4.81
N PHE A 90 -3.27 8.16 -4.54
CA PHE A 90 -4.69 8.43 -4.35
C PHE A 90 -4.94 9.27 -3.08
N LEU A 91 -4.26 8.95 -1.97
CA LEU A 91 -4.35 9.73 -0.73
C LEU A 91 -3.84 11.17 -0.93
N ILE A 92 -2.68 11.34 -1.58
CA ILE A 92 -2.14 12.67 -1.91
C ILE A 92 -3.16 13.46 -2.74
N ALA A 93 -3.70 12.85 -3.79
CA ALA A 93 -4.66 13.47 -4.68
C ALA A 93 -5.94 13.90 -3.94
N LEU A 94 -6.50 13.04 -3.08
CA LEU A 94 -7.67 13.34 -2.25
C LEU A 94 -7.44 14.56 -1.35
N ILE A 95 -6.29 14.61 -0.65
CA ILE A 95 -5.97 15.70 0.28
C ILE A 95 -5.72 17.02 -0.47
N MET A 96 -5.01 16.96 -1.60
CA MET A 96 -4.69 18.14 -2.41
C MET A 96 -5.91 18.73 -3.13
N ALA A 97 -6.86 17.87 -3.53
CA ALA A 97 -8.07 18.26 -4.22
C ALA A 97 -9.02 19.11 -3.37
N VAL A 98 -8.92 19.05 -2.03
CA VAL A 98 -9.87 19.77 -1.18
C VAL A 98 -9.67 21.30 -1.28
N PRO A 99 -10.71 22.04 -1.72
CA PRO A 99 -10.64 23.49 -1.85
C PRO A 99 -10.56 24.19 -0.49
N ASN A 100 -9.99 25.40 -0.48
CA ASN A 100 -10.05 26.36 0.62
C ASN A 100 -9.42 25.90 1.96
N ILE A 101 -8.46 24.99 1.90
CA ILE A 101 -7.63 24.62 3.05
C ILE A 101 -6.30 25.37 2.98
N ASN A 102 -5.90 25.97 4.10
CA ASN A 102 -4.59 26.60 4.24
C ASN A 102 -3.48 25.57 4.04
N TYR A 103 -2.42 25.94 3.30
CA TYR A 103 -1.24 25.12 3.06
C TYR A 103 -0.68 24.44 4.33
N LYS A 104 -0.58 25.15 5.46
CA LYS A 104 -0.08 24.57 6.72
C LYS A 104 -0.95 23.41 7.22
N LEU A 105 -2.28 23.55 7.14
CA LEU A 105 -3.21 22.51 7.55
C LEU A 105 -3.18 21.34 6.56
N ARG A 106 -3.09 21.64 5.26
CA ARG A 106 -2.98 20.62 4.21
C ARG A 106 -1.74 19.75 4.40
N LEU A 107 -0.58 20.37 4.68
CA LEU A 107 0.66 19.64 4.94
C LEU A 107 0.55 18.77 6.19
N LYS A 108 -0.07 19.26 7.27
CA LYS A 108 -0.32 18.46 8.48
C LYS A 108 -1.19 17.23 8.20
N ILE A 109 -2.30 17.41 7.47
CA ILE A 109 -3.19 16.31 7.07
C ILE A 109 -2.44 15.31 6.18
N LEU A 110 -1.64 15.81 5.23
CA LEU A 110 -0.86 14.97 4.34
C LEU A 110 0.16 14.11 5.11
N VAL A 111 0.97 14.72 5.97
CA VAL A 111 1.97 14.00 6.76
C VAL A 111 1.30 12.97 7.66
N LEU A 112 0.23 13.35 8.37
CA LEU A 112 -0.50 12.42 9.24
C LEU A 112 -1.13 11.26 8.45
N GLY A 113 -1.68 11.54 7.27
CA GLY A 113 -2.24 10.52 6.39
C GLY A 113 -1.17 9.53 5.91
N LEU A 114 0.02 10.02 5.55
CA LEU A 114 1.15 9.15 5.17
C LEU A 114 1.66 8.32 6.35
N VAL A 115 1.72 8.91 7.56
CA VAL A 115 2.10 8.19 8.79
C VAL A 115 1.12 7.05 9.12
N ILE A 116 -0.18 7.25 8.89
CA ILE A 116 -1.20 6.20 9.07
C ILE A 116 -1.13 5.15 7.95
N LEU A 117 -0.95 5.59 6.71
CA LEU A 117 -0.96 4.72 5.54
C LEU A 117 0.26 3.77 5.52
N TYR A 118 1.41 4.24 5.97
CA TYR A 118 2.67 3.50 5.95
C TYR A 118 2.64 2.15 6.71
N PRO A 119 2.24 2.07 8.00
CA PRO A 119 2.17 0.79 8.73
C PRO A 119 1.15 -0.18 8.12
N ILE A 120 0.07 0.34 7.53
CA ILE A 120 -0.91 -0.49 6.79
C ILE A 120 -0.23 -1.13 5.58
N GLN A 121 0.54 -0.34 4.83
CA GLN A 121 1.26 -0.84 3.66
C GLN A 121 2.37 -1.85 4.02
N VAL A 122 3.04 -1.66 5.16
CA VAL A 122 4.01 -2.63 5.70
C VAL A 122 3.30 -3.94 6.09
N SER A 123 2.20 -3.86 6.85
CA SER A 123 1.41 -5.03 7.26
C SER A 123 0.90 -5.79 6.04
N ARG A 124 0.45 -5.07 5.01
CA ARG A 124 0.05 -5.63 3.72
C ARG A 124 1.20 -6.40 3.07
N LEU A 125 2.39 -5.80 2.97
CA LEU A 125 3.56 -6.48 2.39
C LEU A 125 3.81 -7.83 3.09
N VAL A 126 3.74 -7.87 4.42
CA VAL A 126 3.90 -9.11 5.23
C VAL A 126 2.81 -10.14 4.90
N ILE A 127 1.53 -9.74 4.95
CA ILE A 127 0.40 -10.63 4.65
C ILE A 127 0.51 -11.21 3.24
N TYR A 128 0.94 -10.41 2.27
CA TYR A 128 1.12 -10.86 0.89
C TYR A 128 2.22 -11.90 0.75
N ILE A 129 3.36 -11.66 1.41
CA ILE A 129 4.47 -12.60 1.42
C ILE A 129 4.00 -13.94 2.00
N PHE A 130 3.26 -13.90 3.11
CA PHE A 130 2.72 -15.09 3.75
C PHE A 130 1.68 -15.82 2.88
N ASN A 131 0.73 -15.08 2.29
CA ASN A 131 -0.26 -15.65 1.39
C ASN A 131 0.41 -16.33 0.19
N TYR A 132 1.43 -15.68 -0.38
CA TYR A 132 2.16 -16.23 -1.50
C TYR A 132 2.95 -17.48 -1.12
N TYR A 133 3.59 -17.49 0.05
CA TYR A 133 4.25 -18.65 0.64
C TYR A 133 3.30 -19.84 0.75
N CYS A 134 2.13 -19.63 1.37
CA CYS A 134 1.12 -20.67 1.54
C CYS A 134 0.60 -21.22 0.22
N GLN A 135 0.57 -20.40 -0.83
CA GLN A 135 0.10 -20.82 -2.15
C GLN A 135 1.14 -21.64 -2.93
N ASN A 136 2.42 -21.39 -2.74
CA ASN A 136 3.46 -21.93 -3.63
C ASN A 136 4.30 -23.05 -3.03
N ILE A 137 4.23 -23.27 -1.72
CA ILE A 137 5.07 -24.28 -1.10
C ILE A 137 4.46 -25.67 -1.16
N ARG A 138 5.34 -26.57 -1.56
CA ARG A 138 5.10 -28.00 -1.67
C ARG A 138 6.06 -28.74 -0.76
N ARG A 139 5.62 -29.88 -0.25
CA ARG A 139 6.49 -30.87 0.41
C ARG A 139 7.49 -31.43 -0.60
N LYS A 140 8.52 -32.13 -0.11
CA LYS A 140 9.56 -32.76 -0.96
C LYS A 140 8.99 -33.75 -1.98
N ASP A 141 7.82 -34.33 -1.71
CA ASP A 141 7.07 -35.21 -2.59
C ASP A 141 6.22 -34.49 -3.65
N GLY A 142 6.23 -33.14 -3.67
CA GLY A 142 5.45 -32.32 -4.59
C GLY A 142 4.00 -32.05 -4.19
N THR A 143 3.54 -32.60 -3.06
CA THR A 143 2.20 -32.33 -2.51
C THR A 143 2.13 -30.94 -1.89
N THR A 144 0.97 -30.29 -1.92
CA THR A 144 0.80 -28.96 -1.30
C THR A 144 0.84 -29.08 0.22
N ILE A 145 1.49 -28.15 0.91
CA ILE A 145 1.47 -28.13 2.38
C ILE A 145 0.06 -27.85 2.90
N TYR A 146 -0.67 -26.97 2.20
CA TYR A 146 -2.01 -26.57 2.56
C TYR A 146 -3.06 -27.29 1.70
N PRO A 147 -4.24 -27.65 2.27
CA PRO A 147 -5.37 -28.16 1.52
C PRO A 147 -5.84 -27.18 0.43
N THR A 148 -6.40 -27.70 -0.66
CA THR A 148 -6.92 -26.90 -1.79
C THR A 148 -7.95 -25.86 -1.37
N PHE A 149 -8.80 -26.17 -0.38
CA PHE A 149 -9.75 -25.22 0.17
C PHE A 149 -9.06 -24.01 0.83
N THR A 150 -8.03 -24.27 1.65
CA THR A 150 -7.24 -23.22 2.31
C THR A 150 -6.51 -22.35 1.29
N HIS A 151 -5.97 -22.97 0.22
CA HIS A 151 -5.33 -22.25 -0.89
C HIS A 151 -6.30 -21.28 -1.58
N ASN A 152 -7.53 -21.73 -1.87
CA ASN A 152 -8.57 -20.91 -2.49
C ASN A 152 -9.03 -19.79 -1.55
N ALA A 153 -9.28 -20.10 -0.27
CA ALA A 153 -9.68 -19.12 0.72
C ALA A 153 -8.64 -17.98 0.87
N ILE A 154 -7.36 -18.33 0.92
CA ILE A 154 -6.24 -17.37 0.94
C ILE A 154 -6.23 -16.52 -0.34
N GLY A 155 -6.46 -17.12 -1.50
CA GLY A 155 -6.52 -16.41 -2.77
C GLY A 155 -7.66 -15.39 -2.83
N TYR A 156 -8.85 -15.75 -2.36
CA TYR A 156 -10.00 -14.84 -2.27
C TYR A 156 -9.76 -13.72 -1.25
N ALA A 157 -9.26 -14.05 -0.07
CA ALA A 157 -8.91 -13.06 0.96
C ALA A 157 -7.91 -12.04 0.44
N ASN A 158 -6.88 -12.47 -0.30
CA ASN A 158 -5.89 -11.59 -0.90
C ASN A 158 -6.53 -10.61 -1.91
N ARG A 159 -7.46 -11.07 -2.76
CA ARG A 159 -8.18 -10.20 -3.71
C ARG A 159 -9.09 -9.18 -3.01
N VAL A 160 -9.72 -9.56 -1.90
CA VAL A 160 -10.55 -8.64 -1.12
C VAL A 160 -9.68 -7.60 -0.43
N LEU A 161 -8.60 -8.01 0.22
CA LEU A 161 -7.64 -7.11 0.87
C LEU A 161 -7.02 -6.13 -0.14
N ILE A 162 -6.69 -6.58 -1.36
CA ILE A 162 -6.26 -5.71 -2.47
C ILE A 162 -7.23 -4.55 -2.71
N ARG A 163 -8.53 -4.84 -2.76
CA ARG A 163 -9.55 -3.85 -3.09
C ARG A 163 -9.81 -2.91 -1.91
N ILE A 164 -9.92 -3.46 -0.71
CA ILE A 164 -10.12 -2.66 0.52
C ILE A 164 -8.92 -1.72 0.71
N ASP A 165 -7.70 -2.25 0.66
CA ASP A 165 -6.49 -1.44 0.83
C ASP A 165 -6.29 -0.48 -0.33
N GLY A 166 -6.55 -0.93 -1.56
CA GLY A 166 -6.37 -0.19 -2.81
C GLY A 166 -7.26 1.05 -2.90
N GLN A 167 -8.51 0.92 -2.51
CA GLN A 167 -9.55 1.90 -2.84
C GLN A 167 -10.19 2.50 -1.60
N ILE A 168 -10.37 1.71 -0.54
CA ILE A 168 -11.16 2.12 0.63
C ILE A 168 -10.27 2.81 1.66
N ILE A 169 -9.09 2.27 1.97
CA ILE A 169 -8.22 2.81 3.03
C ILE A 169 -7.82 4.28 2.82
N PRO A 170 -7.35 4.70 1.62
CA PRO A 170 -7.03 6.12 1.41
C PRO A 170 -8.24 7.04 1.60
N ILE A 171 -9.44 6.59 1.21
CA ILE A 171 -10.69 7.34 1.40
C ILE A 171 -11.02 7.44 2.88
N LEU A 172 -10.89 6.36 3.64
CA LEU A 172 -11.14 6.35 5.07
C LEU A 172 -10.16 7.25 5.83
N ILE A 173 -8.87 7.18 5.50
CA ILE A 173 -7.84 8.06 6.09
C ILE A 173 -8.20 9.52 5.78
N TRP A 174 -8.44 9.84 4.51
CA TRP A 174 -8.83 11.18 4.10
C TRP A 174 -10.10 11.64 4.84
N ALA A 175 -11.19 10.87 4.80
CA ALA A 175 -12.46 11.22 5.41
C ALA A 175 -12.32 11.42 6.93
N SER A 176 -11.58 10.56 7.62
CA SER A 176 -11.36 10.63 9.07
C SER A 176 -10.57 11.87 9.47
N LEU A 177 -9.48 12.16 8.76
CA LEU A 177 -8.68 13.34 9.01
C LEU A 177 -9.48 14.62 8.76
N PHE A 178 -10.24 14.67 7.67
CA PHE A 178 -11.06 15.83 7.35
C PHE A 178 -12.25 16.00 8.31
N TYR A 179 -12.85 14.90 8.77
CA TYR A 179 -13.88 14.93 9.81
C TYR A 179 -13.30 15.48 11.12
N TYR A 180 -12.18 14.93 11.59
CA TYR A 180 -11.50 15.38 12.80
C TYR A 180 -11.18 16.89 12.76
N TYR A 181 -10.60 17.37 11.65
CA TYR A 181 -10.25 18.78 11.51
C TYR A 181 -11.44 19.71 11.29
N LYS A 182 -12.57 19.23 10.76
CA LYS A 182 -13.81 20.01 10.65
C LYS A 182 -14.48 20.19 12.02
N TRP A 183 -14.35 19.24 12.93
CA TRP A 183 -14.99 19.30 14.25
C TRP A 183 -14.12 19.95 15.34
N HIS A 184 -12.80 19.83 15.26
CA HIS A 184 -11.89 20.41 16.27
C HIS A 184 -11.32 21.79 15.93
N LYS A 185 -11.62 22.36 14.75
CA LYS A 185 -11.12 23.68 14.33
C LYS A 185 -12.19 24.59 13.71
N VAL A 186 -13.47 24.31 13.97
CA VAL A 186 -14.56 25.28 13.85
C VAL A 186 -14.78 25.89 15.22
#